data_AF-A0A521TX07-F1
#
_entry.id   AF-A0A521TX07-F1
#
_cell.length_a   1.000
_cell.length_b   1.000
_cell.length_c   1.000
_cell.angle_alpha   90.00
_cell.angle_beta   90.00
_cell.angle_gamma   90.00
#
_symmetry.space_group_name_H-M   'P 1'
#
loop_
_entity.id
_entity.type
_entity.pdbx_description
1 polymer ?
#
loop_
_entity_poly.entity_id
_entity_poly.type
_entity_poly.pdbx_seq_one_letter_code
_entity_poly.pdbx_strand_id
1 'polypeptide(L)' 'MPRERFAPDEPREWLNRSRSNLMRARRVEVGIYLEDLCFDAQQAAEKAIKAVPTEHRPRCD' A
#
# COMPACT_ATOMS: atom_id res chain seq x y z
N MET A 1 -9.68 -7.93 -12.12
CA MET A 1 -10.01 -6.55 -12.52
C MET A 1 -8.93 -5.61 -11.98
N PRO A 2 -8.41 -4.69 -12.80
CA PRO A 2 -7.52 -3.65 -12.29
C PRO A 2 -8.29 -2.79 -11.28
N ARG A 3 -7.63 -2.42 -10.17
CA ARG A 3 -8.24 -1.50 -9.21
C ARG A 3 -8.37 -0.12 -9.84
N GLU A 4 -9.47 0.56 -9.55
CA GLU A 4 -9.64 1.97 -9.88
C GLU A 4 -8.45 2.76 -9.30
N ARG A 5 -7.87 3.65 -10.12
CA ARG A 5 -6.77 4.54 -9.69
C ARG A 5 -7.36 5.84 -9.16
N PHE A 6 -6.87 6.28 -8.01
CA PHE A 6 -7.27 7.55 -7.39
C PHE A 6 -6.10 8.55 -7.41
N ALA A 7 -6.34 9.79 -6.99
CA ALA A 7 -5.25 10.76 -6.88
C ALA A 7 -4.19 10.26 -5.88
N PRO A 8 -2.89 10.59 -6.05
CA PRO A 8 -1.80 10.03 -5.24
C PRO A 8 -1.89 10.31 -3.74
N ASP A 9 -2.61 11.35 -3.36
CA ASP A 9 -2.86 11.80 -1.99
C ASP A 9 -4.15 11.22 -1.40
N GLU A 10 -5.02 10.60 -2.21
CA GLU A 10 -6.24 9.99 -1.70
C GLU A 10 -5.96 8.74 -0.85
N PRO A 11 -6.61 8.60 0.33
CA PRO A 11 -6.50 7.40 1.17
C PRO A 11 -6.73 6.08 0.41
N ARG A 12 -7.66 6.09 -0.55
CA ARG A 12 -7.99 4.92 -1.37
C ARG A 12 -6.82 4.50 -2.27
N GLU A 13 -6.03 5.45 -2.78
CA GLU A 13 -4.82 5.12 -3.53
C GLU A 13 -3.75 4.52 -2.61
N TRP A 14 -3.60 5.03 -1.38
CA TRP A 14 -2.70 4.43 -0.40
C TRP A 14 -3.07 2.97 -0.10
N LEU A 15 -4.36 2.65 0.02
CA LEU A 15 -4.83 1.27 0.16
C LEU A 15 -4.58 0.42 -1.09
N ASN A 16 -4.75 0.97 -2.29
CA ASN A 16 -4.42 0.26 -3.53
C ASN A 16 -2.95 -0.15 -3.56
N ARG A 17 -2.06 0.80 -3.26
CA ARG A 17 -0.61 0.59 -3.25
C ARG A 17 -0.19 -0.36 -2.12
N SER A 18 -0.76 -0.21 -0.93
CA SER A 18 -0.54 -1.15 0.20
C SER A 18 -0.83 -2.59 -0.20
N ARG A 19 -2.01 -2.84 -0.76
CA ARG A 19 -2.39 -4.18 -1.21
C ARG A 19 -1.53 -4.68 -2.36
N SER A 20 -1.04 -3.80 -3.24
CA SER A 20 -0.07 -4.16 -4.28
C SER A 20 1.26 -4.62 -3.69
N ASN A 21 1.78 -3.91 -2.68
CA ASN A 21 2.98 -4.31 -1.96
C ASN A 21 2.77 -5.65 -1.24
N LEU A 22 1.62 -5.87 -0.58
CA LEU A 22 1.32 -7.15 0.08
C LEU A 22 1.28 -8.32 -0.91
N MET A 23 0.71 -8.12 -2.10
CA MET A 23 0.72 -9.15 -3.14
C MET A 23 2.14 -9.51 -3.59
N ARG A 24 3.04 -8.52 -3.69
CA ARG A 24 4.46 -8.75 -4.02
C ARG A 24 5.19 -9.47 -2.90
N ALA A 25 5.02 -9.05 -1.65
CA ALA A 25 5.63 -9.68 -0.48
C ALA A 25 5.26 -11.16 -0.31
N ARG A 26 4.12 -11.58 -0.86
CA ARG A 26 3.65 -12.98 -0.83
C ARG A 26 4.18 -13.84 -1.98
N ARG A 27 4.83 -13.26 -3.00
CA ARG A 27 5.39 -14.00 -4.13
C ARG A 27 6.78 -14.51 -3.78
N VAL A 28 6.81 -15.62 -3.06
CA VAL A 28 8.05 -16.35 -2.79
C VAL A 28 8.41 -17.14 -4.05
N GLU A 29 9.43 -16.68 -4.77
CA GLU A 29 9.92 -17.30 -6.00
C GLU A 29 11.45 -17.45 -5.95
N VAL A 30 11.99 -18.42 -6.68
CA VAL A 30 13.44 -18.66 -6.74
C VAL A 30 14.14 -17.43 -7.32
N GLY A 31 15.17 -16.96 -6.62
CA GLY A 31 15.95 -15.79 -7.00
C GLY A 31 15.42 -14.46 -6.46
N ILE A 32 14.28 -14.44 -5.76
CA ILE A 32 13.84 -13.27 -5.00
C ILE A 32 14.48 -13.32 -3.61
N TYR A 33 15.16 -12.24 -3.22
CA TYR A 33 15.75 -12.08 -1.90
C TYR A 33 14.66 -11.90 -0.84
N LEU A 34 14.85 -12.50 0.33
CA LEU A 34 13.91 -12.35 1.45
C LEU A 34 13.83 -10.89 1.90
N GLU A 35 14.93 -10.14 1.79
CA GLU A 35 15.03 -8.72 2.09
C GLU A 35 14.08 -7.89 1.21
N ASP A 36 13.94 -8.23 -0.07
CA ASP A 36 13.01 -7.56 -0.98
C ASP A 36 11.55 -7.85 -0.60
N LEU A 37 11.26 -9.10 -0.21
CA LEU A 37 9.93 -9.48 0.29
C LEU A 37 9.60 -8.76 1.60
N CYS A 38 10.57 -8.63 2.51
CA CYS A 38 10.45 -7.88 3.76
C CYS A 38 10.24 -6.39 3.51
N PHE A 39 10.97 -5.80 2.56
CA PHE A 39 10.76 -4.42 2.14
C PHE A 39 9.35 -4.20 1.60
N ASP A 40 8.85 -5.09 0.74
CA ASP A 40 7.48 -5.02 0.25
C ASP A 40 6.45 -5.21 1.39
N ALA A 41 6.72 -6.07 2.37
CA ALA A 41 5.85 -6.24 3.54
C ALA A 41 5.79 -4.98 4.40
N GLN A 42 6.94 -4.37 4.72
CA GLN A 42 7.02 -3.09 5.43
C GLN A 42 6.25 -2.00 4.67
N GLN A 43 6.49 -1.91 3.36
CA GLN A 43 5.85 -0.94 2.49
C GLN A 43 4.33 -1.11 2.39
N ALA A 44 3.82 -2.34 2.55
CA ALA A 44 2.39 -2.60 2.64
C ALA A 44 1.81 -2.06 3.95
N ALA A 45 2.49 -2.29 5.08
CA ALA A 45 2.05 -1.82 6.39
C ALA A 45 2.06 -0.28 6.49
N GLU A 46 3.14 0.38 6.07
CA GLU A 46 3.24 1.84 6.10
C GLU A 46 2.14 2.51 5.29
N LYS A 47 1.86 2.01 4.08
CA LYS A 47 0.81 2.59 3.22
C LYS A 47 -0.60 2.31 3.75
N ALA A 48 -0.82 1.17 4.41
CA ALA A 48 -2.09 0.90 5.07
C ALA A 48 -2.33 1.89 6.21
N ILE A 49 -1.31 2.13 7.04
CA ILE A 49 -1.39 3.11 8.13
C ILE A 49 -1.59 4.52 7.57
N LYS A 50 -0.87 4.92 6.52
CA LYS A 50 -1.01 6.25 5.90
C LYS A 50 -2.40 6.56 5.36
N ALA A 51 -3.17 5.53 4.99
CA ALA A 51 -4.56 5.71 4.56
C ALA A 51 -5.51 6.10 5.71
N VAL A 52 -5.17 5.81 6.97
CA VAL A 52 -6.04 6.08 8.13
C VAL A 52 -6.08 7.58 8.50
N PRO A 53 -4.95 8.31 8.65
CA PRO A 53 -4.95 9.73 9.03
C PRO A 53 -5.69 10.66 8.07
N THR A 54 -5.71 10.34 6.77
CA THR A 54 -6.40 11.16 5.75
C THR A 54 -7.93 11.13 5.86
N GLU A 55 -8.49 10.14 6.58
CA GLU A 55 -9.94 10.06 6.81
C GLU A 55 -10.40 10.97 7.97
N HIS A 56 -9.48 11.42 8.83
CA HIS A 56 -9.80 12.19 10.05
C HIS A 56 -9.52 13.69 9.94
N ARG A 57 -9.26 14.22 8.74
CA ARG A 57 -9.09 15.65 8.53
C ARG A 57 -10.49 16.29 8.48
N PRO A 58 -10.88 17.18 9.41
CA PRO A 58 -12.14 17.91 9.26
C PRO A 58 -12.08 18.64 7.92
N ARG A 59 -13.14 18.50 7.11
CA ARG A 59 -13.34 19.34 5.93
C ARG A 59 -13.35 20.78 6.46
N CYS A 60 -12.31 21.55 6.15
CA CYS A 60 -12.39 23.00 6.29
C CYS A 60 -13.21 23.47 5.08
N ASP A 61 -14.48 23.75 5.34
CA ASP A 61 -15.29 24.63 4.49
C ASP A 61 -14.74 26.06 4.51
#